data_AF-A0A7S0NMW9-F1
#
_entry.id   AF-A0A7S0NMW9-F1
#
_cell.length_a   1.000
_cell.length_b   1.000
_cell.length_c   1.000
_cell.angle_alpha   90.00
_cell.angle_beta   90.00
_cell.angle_gamma   90.00
#
_symmetry.space_group_name_H-M   'P 1'
#
loop_
_entity.id
_entity.type
_entity.pdbx_description
1 polymer ?
#
loop_
_entity_poly.entity_id
_entity_poly.type
_entity_poly.pdbx_seq_one_letter_code
_entity_poly.pdbx_strand_id
1 'polypeptide(L)'
;SLFAPSLPLPAEYADLVRDAPYPFSVAADEPLRAADLRRIMRDTFEGSAFDAARPSAAAGPFGVSDRFDSFAYPCRPAAGGGEERIPRFERAIAVHRMAYSYVCEPSHERPPAFHFAPHASLTSVFLPVLCAADACPSPIAGGSVKAIDRRCAYWAFRIVKHSAKGLVWNRCLEMIRRRQALWEAKAARVLEEHAVE
;
A
#
# COMPACT_ATOMS: atom_id res chain seq x y z
N SER A 1 -12.41 -11.95 1.24
CA SER A 1 -11.90 -10.82 2.06
C SER A 1 -10.59 -11.24 2.72
N LEU A 2 -9.63 -10.32 2.94
CA LEU A 2 -8.33 -10.66 3.58
C LEU A 2 -8.42 -10.96 5.09
N PHE A 3 -9.44 -10.42 5.77
CA PHE A 3 -9.65 -10.60 7.21
C PHE A 3 -10.93 -11.34 7.57
N ALA A 4 -11.81 -11.56 6.60
CA ALA A 4 -12.98 -12.42 6.75
C ALA A 4 -13.06 -13.40 5.56
N PRO A 5 -12.04 -14.24 5.32
CA PRO A 5 -12.08 -15.24 4.25
C PRO A 5 -13.22 -16.25 4.38
N SER A 6 -13.76 -16.48 5.59
CA SER A 6 -14.94 -17.34 5.83
C SER A 6 -16.21 -16.82 5.16
N LEU A 7 -16.30 -15.51 4.91
CA LEU A 7 -17.45 -14.88 4.29
C LEU A 7 -17.41 -15.06 2.76
N PRO A 8 -18.43 -15.70 2.15
CA PRO A 8 -18.47 -15.96 0.71
C PRO A 8 -18.87 -14.70 -0.07
N LEU A 9 -18.00 -13.69 -0.07
CA LEU A 9 -18.22 -12.45 -0.83
C LEU A 9 -17.96 -12.67 -2.32
N PRO A 10 -18.82 -12.16 -3.22
CA PRO A 10 -18.63 -12.32 -4.66
C PRO A 10 -17.40 -11.54 -5.14
N ALA A 11 -16.61 -12.17 -6.01
CA ALA A 11 -15.45 -11.52 -6.64
C ALA A 11 -15.87 -10.60 -7.80
N GLU A 12 -17.02 -10.86 -8.42
CA GLU A 12 -17.54 -10.15 -9.58
C GLU A 12 -18.87 -9.49 -9.25
N TYR A 13 -19.07 -8.29 -9.80
CA TYR A 13 -20.30 -7.50 -9.69
C TYR A 13 -20.40 -6.58 -10.93
N ALA A 14 -21.60 -6.10 -11.27
CA ALA A 14 -21.79 -5.25 -12.44
C ALA A 14 -21.51 -3.77 -12.11
N ASP A 15 -21.98 -3.30 -10.94
CA ASP A 15 -21.80 -1.95 -10.47
C ASP A 15 -21.67 -1.92 -8.93
N LEU A 16 -20.51 -1.48 -8.43
CA LEU A 16 -20.23 -1.45 -6.99
C LEU A 16 -21.24 -0.62 -6.19
N VAL A 17 -21.75 0.46 -6.77
CA VAL A 17 -22.60 1.43 -6.08
C VAL A 17 -24.06 0.99 -6.15
N ARG A 18 -24.51 0.50 -7.30
CA ARG A 18 -25.91 0.10 -7.51
C ARG A 18 -26.21 -1.27 -6.94
N ASP A 19 -25.31 -2.23 -7.13
CA ASP A 19 -25.51 -3.60 -6.66
C ASP A 19 -25.18 -3.73 -5.16
N ALA A 20 -24.35 -2.83 -4.64
CA ALA A 20 -23.87 -2.82 -3.25
C ALA A 20 -23.54 -4.23 -2.71
N PRO A 21 -22.70 -5.02 -3.43
CA PRO A 21 -22.54 -6.45 -3.20
C PRO A 21 -21.81 -6.79 -1.88
N TYR A 22 -21.23 -5.80 -1.23
CA TYR A 22 -20.43 -5.95 -0.02
C TYR A 22 -21.13 -5.29 1.17
N PRO A 23 -21.18 -5.96 2.34
CA PRO A 23 -21.70 -5.36 3.55
C PRO A 23 -20.83 -4.17 3.99
N PHE A 24 -21.45 -3.19 4.62
CA PHE A 24 -20.75 -2.03 5.20
C PHE A 24 -19.71 -2.44 6.25
N SER A 25 -20.02 -3.45 7.06
CA SER A 25 -19.16 -3.96 8.12
C SER A 25 -19.23 -5.48 8.21
N VAL A 26 -18.10 -6.11 8.55
CA VAL A 26 -17.98 -7.54 8.80
C VAL A 26 -17.17 -7.76 10.07
N ALA A 27 -17.47 -8.83 10.81
CA ALA A 27 -16.54 -9.34 11.80
C ALA A 27 -15.33 -9.94 11.08
N ALA A 28 -14.12 -9.69 11.58
CA ALA A 28 -12.96 -10.43 11.15
C ALA A 28 -13.02 -11.86 11.72
N ASP A 29 -12.47 -12.82 10.98
CA ASP A 29 -12.41 -14.21 11.42
C ASP A 29 -11.48 -14.38 12.64
N GLU A 30 -10.46 -13.52 12.73
CA GLU A 30 -9.46 -13.52 13.80
C GLU A 30 -9.21 -12.10 14.33
N PRO A 31 -8.77 -11.94 15.60
CA PRO A 31 -8.38 -10.65 16.15
C PRO A 31 -7.27 -9.98 15.32
N LEU A 32 -7.51 -8.74 14.90
CA LEU A 32 -6.57 -7.98 14.07
C LEU A 32 -5.56 -7.23 14.92
N ARG A 33 -4.30 -7.22 14.47
CA ARG A 33 -3.23 -6.40 15.04
C ARG A 33 -2.91 -5.23 14.11
N ALA A 34 -2.24 -4.20 14.63
CA ALA A 34 -1.77 -3.09 13.79
C ALA A 34 -0.90 -3.58 12.61
N ALA A 35 -0.11 -4.64 12.79
CA ALA A 35 0.68 -5.26 11.74
C ALA A 35 -0.16 -5.79 10.57
N ASP A 36 -1.36 -6.33 10.85
CA ASP A 36 -2.26 -6.84 9.84
C ASP A 36 -2.81 -5.70 8.98
N LEU A 37 -3.22 -4.60 9.62
CA LEU A 37 -3.67 -3.40 8.91
C LEU A 37 -2.56 -2.81 8.03
N ARG A 38 -1.33 -2.75 8.55
CA ARG A 38 -0.16 -2.33 7.77
C ARG A 38 0.06 -3.22 6.55
N ARG A 39 -0.15 -4.53 6.67
CA ARG A 39 -0.04 -5.49 5.56
C ARG A 39 -1.10 -5.22 4.49
N ILE A 40 -2.36 -4.97 4.85
CA ILE A 40 -3.42 -4.64 3.88
C ILE A 40 -3.10 -3.36 3.11
N MET A 41 -2.51 -2.36 3.75
CA MET A 41 -2.12 -1.14 3.04
C MET A 41 -1.13 -1.41 1.90
N ARG A 42 -0.44 -2.56 1.89
CA ARG A 42 0.51 -3.00 0.85
C ARG A 42 -0.11 -3.93 -0.20
N ASP A 43 -1.42 -4.20 -0.12
CA ASP A 43 -2.06 -5.18 -0.97
C ASP A 43 -2.15 -4.71 -2.44
N THR A 44 -1.81 -5.63 -3.33
CA THR A 44 -1.89 -5.48 -4.79
C THR A 44 -2.63 -6.64 -5.44
N PHE A 45 -3.54 -7.29 -4.72
CA PHE A 45 -4.22 -8.51 -5.15
C PHE A 45 -3.30 -9.71 -5.41
N GLU A 46 -2.11 -9.74 -4.79
CA GLU A 46 -1.09 -10.79 -4.99
C GLU A 46 -1.67 -12.19 -4.74
N GLY A 47 -1.43 -13.12 -5.67
CA GLY A 47 -1.92 -14.49 -5.60
C GLY A 47 -3.37 -14.69 -6.05
N SER A 48 -4.18 -13.64 -6.22
CA SER A 48 -5.56 -13.74 -6.70
C SER A 48 -5.67 -13.78 -8.23
N ALA A 49 -6.90 -13.93 -8.76
CA ALA A 49 -7.18 -13.78 -10.19
C ALA A 49 -6.95 -12.34 -10.71
N PHE A 50 -6.95 -11.35 -9.82
CA PHE A 50 -6.76 -9.93 -10.12
C PHE A 50 -5.31 -9.45 -9.96
N ASP A 51 -4.38 -10.37 -9.71
CA ASP A 51 -2.98 -10.08 -9.45
C ASP A 51 -2.31 -9.42 -10.68
N ALA A 52 -2.07 -8.12 -10.56
CA ALA A 52 -1.42 -7.31 -11.58
C ALA A 52 0.09 -7.59 -11.74
N ALA A 53 0.72 -8.35 -10.84
CA ALA A 53 2.12 -8.73 -10.94
C ALA A 53 2.34 -10.04 -11.72
N ARG A 54 1.28 -10.83 -11.97
CA ARG A 54 1.39 -12.08 -12.74
C ARG A 54 1.99 -11.81 -14.13
N PRO A 55 2.93 -12.64 -14.60
CA PRO A 55 3.52 -12.51 -15.93
C PRO A 55 2.42 -12.46 -16.99
N SER A 56 2.18 -11.26 -17.49
CA SER A 56 1.19 -10.92 -18.50
C SER A 56 1.78 -9.80 -19.34
N ALA A 57 1.24 -9.57 -20.53
CA ALA A 57 1.67 -8.45 -21.38
C ALA A 57 1.63 -7.10 -20.63
N ALA A 58 0.75 -6.96 -19.64
CA ALA A 58 0.59 -5.72 -18.87
C ALA A 58 1.51 -5.56 -17.65
N ALA A 59 1.99 -6.65 -17.04
CA ALA A 59 2.89 -6.60 -15.89
C ALA A 59 4.38 -6.43 -16.29
N GLY A 60 4.70 -6.74 -17.54
CA GLY A 60 6.06 -6.73 -18.07
C GLY A 60 6.93 -7.86 -17.48
N PRO A 61 8.21 -7.92 -17.88
CA PRO A 61 9.11 -9.03 -17.54
C PRO A 61 9.48 -9.12 -16.05
N PHE A 62 9.24 -8.05 -15.27
CA PHE A 62 9.63 -7.97 -13.86
C PHE A 62 8.44 -7.89 -12.91
N GLY A 63 7.20 -8.07 -13.40
CA GLY A 63 6.00 -8.19 -12.56
C GLY A 63 5.63 -6.90 -11.81
N VAL A 64 5.68 -5.75 -12.47
CA VAL A 64 5.32 -4.47 -11.84
C VAL A 64 3.80 -4.37 -11.73
N SER A 65 3.28 -4.27 -10.50
CA SER A 65 1.83 -4.17 -10.23
C SER A 65 1.25 -2.77 -10.43
N ASP A 66 2.09 -1.74 -10.55
CA ASP A 66 1.62 -0.37 -10.79
C ASP A 66 0.77 -0.30 -12.07
N ARG A 67 -0.43 0.26 -11.96
CA ARG A 67 -1.29 0.63 -13.10
C ARG A 67 -1.55 2.12 -13.08
N PHE A 68 -1.49 2.73 -14.26
CA PHE A 68 -1.72 4.15 -14.44
C PHE A 68 -3.18 4.36 -14.82
N ASP A 69 -3.84 5.25 -14.10
CA ASP A 69 -5.19 5.69 -14.44
C ASP A 69 -5.13 6.17 -15.90
N SER A 70 -5.98 5.63 -16.77
CA SER A 70 -6.17 6.18 -18.10
C SER A 70 -6.90 7.51 -17.94
N PHE A 71 -6.14 8.56 -17.60
CA PHE A 71 -6.63 9.92 -17.79
C PHE A 71 -7.05 10.00 -19.25
N ALA A 72 -8.33 10.27 -19.45
CA ALA A 72 -8.96 10.37 -20.74
C ALA A 72 -8.12 11.24 -21.70
N TYR A 73 -7.31 10.59 -22.52
CA TYR A 73 -7.56 10.76 -23.93
C TYR A 73 -8.46 9.60 -24.29
N PRO A 74 -9.68 9.83 -24.81
CA PRO A 74 -10.21 8.83 -25.71
C PRO A 74 -9.10 8.66 -26.74
N CYS A 75 -8.42 7.52 -26.74
CA CYS A 75 -7.83 7.04 -27.97
C CYS A 75 -9.03 7.02 -28.91
N ARG A 76 -9.19 8.10 -29.69
CA ARG A 76 -10.23 8.23 -30.69
C ARG A 76 -10.21 6.88 -31.40
N PRO A 77 -11.33 6.14 -31.46
CA PRO A 77 -11.35 4.91 -32.24
C PRO A 77 -10.75 5.30 -33.59
N ALA A 78 -9.67 4.61 -33.98
CA ALA A 78 -9.09 4.81 -35.29
C ALA A 78 -10.26 4.79 -36.26
N ALA A 79 -10.43 5.86 -37.04
CA ALA A 79 -11.65 6.10 -37.80
C ALA A 79 -12.02 4.83 -38.58
N GLY A 80 -13.05 4.10 -38.10
CA GLY A 80 -13.47 2.82 -38.68
C GLY A 80 -13.46 1.56 -37.77
N GLY A 81 -12.96 1.60 -36.54
CA GLY A 81 -12.94 0.42 -35.64
C GLY A 81 -13.83 0.57 -34.41
N GLY A 82 -14.58 -0.48 -34.05
CA GLY A 82 -15.52 -0.50 -32.92
C GLY A 82 -14.91 -0.14 -31.55
N GLU A 83 -15.75 -0.05 -30.53
CA GLU A 83 -15.37 0.26 -29.14
C GLU A 83 -14.37 -0.77 -28.59
N GLU A 84 -13.08 -0.58 -28.87
CA GLU A 84 -12.02 -1.38 -28.28
C GLU A 84 -11.94 -1.00 -26.80
N ARG A 85 -12.60 -1.80 -25.96
CA ARG A 85 -12.53 -1.67 -24.50
C ARG A 85 -11.08 -1.88 -24.08
N ILE A 86 -10.36 -0.79 -23.84
CA ILE A 86 -9.03 -0.82 -23.22
C ILE A 86 -9.13 -1.72 -21.97
N PRO A 87 -8.27 -2.74 -21.81
CA PRO A 87 -8.28 -3.60 -20.64
C PRO A 87 -8.17 -2.77 -19.37
N ARG A 88 -9.18 -2.88 -18.49
CA ARG A 88 -9.18 -2.22 -17.20
C ARG A 88 -8.68 -3.20 -16.15
N PHE A 89 -7.85 -2.71 -15.25
CA PHE A 89 -7.35 -3.49 -14.10
C PHE A 89 -8.06 -3.01 -12.84
N GLU A 90 -8.23 -3.93 -11.89
CA GLU A 90 -8.70 -3.56 -10.57
C GLU A 90 -7.74 -2.59 -9.88
N ARG A 91 -8.32 -1.65 -9.13
CA ARG A 91 -7.55 -0.66 -8.39
C ARG A 91 -7.03 -1.29 -7.10
N ALA A 92 -5.74 -1.62 -7.08
CA ALA A 92 -5.05 -2.06 -5.86
C ALA A 92 -5.12 -1.03 -4.72
N ILE A 93 -4.99 -1.50 -3.48
CA ILE A 93 -4.86 -0.61 -2.30
C ILE A 93 -3.53 0.13 -2.36
N ALA A 94 -2.43 -0.59 -2.65
CA ALA A 94 -1.09 -0.04 -2.71
C ALA A 94 -0.79 0.65 -4.06
N VAL A 95 -1.54 1.70 -4.37
CA VAL A 95 -1.41 2.45 -5.63
C VAL A 95 -0.10 3.22 -5.74
N HIS A 96 0.34 3.43 -6.98
CA HIS A 96 1.61 4.08 -7.25
C HIS A 96 1.73 5.53 -6.81
N ARG A 97 0.59 6.23 -6.77
CA ARG A 97 0.46 7.65 -6.41
C ARG A 97 0.18 7.89 -4.92
N MET A 98 0.24 6.86 -4.09
CA MET A 98 0.05 7.00 -2.65
C MET A 98 1.13 7.93 -2.08
N ALA A 99 0.70 9.05 -1.51
CA ALA A 99 1.59 10.06 -0.93
C ALA A 99 2.07 9.64 0.47
N TYR A 100 1.22 8.95 1.22
CA TYR A 100 1.50 8.37 2.53
C TYR A 100 0.39 7.37 2.88
N SER A 101 0.63 6.56 3.90
CA SER A 101 -0.36 5.72 4.57
C SER A 101 -0.08 5.71 6.07
N TYR A 102 -1.11 5.48 6.88
CA TYR A 102 -0.93 5.37 8.32
C TYR A 102 -1.89 4.35 8.95
N VAL A 103 -1.50 3.84 10.11
CA VAL A 103 -2.32 3.01 10.99
C VAL A 103 -2.25 3.61 12.40
N CYS A 104 -3.40 3.92 12.97
CA CYS A 104 -3.49 4.37 14.36
C CYS A 104 -3.67 3.14 15.27
N GLU A 105 -2.82 3.03 16.28
CA GLU A 105 -2.88 1.96 17.27
C GLU A 105 -3.12 2.58 18.65
N PRO A 106 -4.41 2.71 19.06
CA PRO A 106 -4.73 3.14 20.41
C PRO A 106 -4.30 2.07 21.41
N SER A 107 -3.90 2.49 22.61
CA SER A 107 -3.60 1.59 23.72
C SER A 107 -3.87 2.29 25.04
N HIS A 108 -4.28 1.51 26.04
CA HIS A 108 -4.39 1.93 27.44
C HIS A 108 -3.15 1.52 28.26
N GLU A 109 -2.32 0.61 27.74
CA GLU A 109 -1.18 -0.01 28.42
C GLU A 109 0.14 0.68 28.07
N ARG A 110 0.18 1.39 26.94
CA ARG A 110 1.35 2.13 26.45
C ARG A 110 0.92 3.40 25.73
N PRO A 111 1.82 4.37 25.50
CA PRO A 111 1.52 5.52 24.67
C PRO A 111 0.96 5.07 23.30
N PRO A 112 -0.20 5.61 22.87
CA PRO A 112 -0.76 5.31 21.56
C PRO A 112 0.27 5.55 20.46
N ALA A 113 0.26 4.71 19.43
CA ALA A 113 1.23 4.79 18.33
C ALA A 113 0.53 5.14 17.02
N PHE A 114 1.10 6.10 16.32
CA PHE A 114 0.76 6.43 14.94
C PHE A 114 1.83 5.82 14.02
N HIS A 115 1.49 4.72 13.35
CA HIS A 115 2.38 4.05 12.40
C HIS A 115 2.30 4.78 11.06
N PHE A 116 3.34 5.55 10.72
CA PHE A 116 3.37 6.37 9.52
C PHE A 116 4.31 5.80 8.46
N ALA A 117 3.80 5.57 7.25
CA ALA A 117 4.62 5.23 6.09
C ALA A 117 4.56 6.37 5.07
N PRO A 118 5.64 7.13 4.87
CA PRO A 118 5.70 8.17 3.85
C PRO A 118 5.89 7.54 2.47
N HIS A 119 5.24 8.08 1.43
CA HIS A 119 5.17 7.53 0.08
C HIS A 119 4.44 6.16 0.01
N ALA A 120 4.47 5.49 -1.14
CA ALA A 120 3.74 4.26 -1.40
C ALA A 120 4.10 3.13 -0.42
N SER A 121 3.08 2.69 0.30
CA SER A 121 3.09 1.57 1.23
C SER A 121 3.63 0.28 0.64
N LEU A 122 3.68 0.05 -0.68
CA LEU A 122 4.29 -1.18 -1.19
C LEU A 122 5.80 -1.25 -0.89
N THR A 123 6.46 -0.09 -0.88
CA THR A 123 7.93 0.02 -0.81
C THR A 123 8.44 0.78 0.42
N SER A 124 7.56 1.47 1.14
CA SER A 124 7.92 2.24 2.34
C SER A 124 7.99 1.38 3.61
N VAL A 125 8.49 1.94 4.71
CA VAL A 125 8.44 1.30 6.05
C VAL A 125 7.48 2.09 6.92
N PHE A 126 6.68 1.41 7.75
CA PHE A 126 5.88 2.09 8.76
C PHE A 126 6.75 2.43 9.98
N LEU A 127 6.85 3.71 10.28
CA LEU A 127 7.59 4.27 11.40
C LEU A 127 6.62 4.55 12.54
N PRO A 128 6.86 4.04 13.76
CA PRO A 128 6.02 4.36 14.90
C PRO A 128 6.31 5.79 15.38
N VAL A 129 5.27 6.61 15.47
CA VAL A 129 5.31 7.91 16.15
C VAL A 129 4.47 7.78 17.40
N LEU A 130 5.10 7.86 18.58
CA LEU A 130 4.37 7.84 19.85
C LEU A 130 3.58 9.14 19.99
N CYS A 131 2.31 9.04 20.34
CA CYS A 131 1.46 10.22 20.57
C CYS A 131 1.89 11.03 21.81
N ALA A 132 2.79 10.48 22.65
CA ALA A 132 3.43 11.19 23.75
C ALA A 132 4.68 11.98 23.32
N ALA A 133 5.07 11.96 22.05
CA ALA A 133 6.24 12.70 21.57
C ALA A 133 5.97 14.22 21.56
N ASP A 134 6.90 15.01 22.11
CA ASP A 134 6.80 16.47 22.16
C ASP A 134 6.99 17.16 20.79
N ALA A 135 7.57 16.43 19.83
CA ALA A 135 7.82 16.95 18.49
C ALA A 135 7.77 15.86 17.43
N CYS A 136 7.38 16.24 16.21
CA CYS A 136 7.43 15.37 15.06
C CYS A 136 8.90 15.14 14.63
N PRO A 137 9.34 13.89 14.41
CA PRO A 137 10.71 13.62 13.95
C PRO A 137 11.01 14.32 12.61
N SER A 138 12.14 15.02 12.55
CA SER A 138 12.50 15.85 11.38
C SER A 138 12.44 15.14 10.01
N PRO A 139 12.75 13.83 9.86
CA PRO A 139 12.64 13.17 8.57
C PRO A 139 11.21 13.02 8.05
N ILE A 140 10.21 13.07 8.93
CA ILE A 140 8.78 12.93 8.57
C ILE A 140 7.96 14.19 8.84
N ALA A 141 8.55 15.21 9.46
CA ALA A 141 7.88 16.47 9.79
C ALA A 141 7.62 17.37 8.56
N GLY A 142 8.16 17.04 7.39
CA GLY A 142 7.97 17.86 6.20
C GLY A 142 8.52 17.23 4.94
N GLY A 143 8.43 17.99 3.85
CA GLY A 143 8.86 17.60 2.52
C GLY A 143 8.04 18.32 1.46
N SER A 144 8.63 18.56 0.29
CA SER A 144 7.91 19.13 -0.85
C SER A 144 8.01 18.19 -2.05
N VAL A 145 6.87 17.92 -2.69
CA VAL A 145 6.86 17.15 -3.95
C VAL A 145 7.57 17.86 -5.11
N LYS A 146 7.86 19.16 -4.96
CA LYS A 146 8.51 20.01 -5.96
C LYS A 146 10.04 20.07 -5.83
N ALA A 147 10.60 19.69 -4.68
CA ALA A 147 12.02 19.79 -4.40
C ALA A 147 12.52 18.52 -3.72
N ILE A 148 13.50 17.86 -4.33
CA ILE A 148 14.11 16.64 -3.80
C ILE A 148 14.90 16.99 -2.53
N ASP A 149 14.52 16.40 -1.39
CA ASP A 149 15.28 16.47 -0.14
C ASP A 149 15.57 15.05 0.36
N ARG A 150 16.85 14.65 0.34
CA ARG A 150 17.28 13.31 0.77
C ARG A 150 17.15 13.08 2.28
N ARG A 151 16.97 14.14 3.07
CA ARG A 151 16.72 14.05 4.52
C ARG A 151 15.24 13.77 4.84
N CYS A 152 14.37 14.01 3.87
CA CYS A 152 12.94 13.73 3.98
C CYS A 152 12.65 12.26 3.64
N ALA A 153 11.96 11.56 4.53
CA ALA A 153 11.61 10.15 4.38
C ALA A 153 10.72 9.90 3.15
N TYR A 154 9.85 10.86 2.79
CA TYR A 154 9.04 10.78 1.56
C TYR A 154 9.92 10.61 0.32
N TRP A 155 10.96 11.44 0.18
CA TRP A 155 11.87 11.35 -0.97
C TRP A 155 12.79 10.14 -0.88
N ALA A 156 13.23 9.75 0.32
CA ALA A 156 14.00 8.53 0.51
C ALA A 156 13.25 7.29 -0.03
N PHE A 157 11.98 7.09 0.37
CA PHE A 157 11.17 5.97 -0.12
C PHE A 157 10.72 6.14 -1.58
N ARG A 158 10.53 7.38 -2.04
CA ARG A 158 10.26 7.65 -3.45
C ARG A 158 11.42 7.22 -4.33
N ILE A 159 12.65 7.55 -3.95
CA ILE A 159 13.87 7.10 -4.65
C ILE A 159 13.95 5.57 -4.64
N VAL A 160 13.73 4.91 -3.49
CA VAL A 160 13.72 3.45 -3.39
C VAL A 160 12.74 2.83 -4.39
N LYS A 161 11.49 3.30 -4.43
CA LYS A 161 10.48 2.79 -5.35
C LYS A 161 10.89 2.94 -6.81
N HIS A 162 11.30 4.15 -7.19
CA HIS A 162 11.58 4.45 -8.59
C HIS A 162 12.87 3.76 -9.07
N SER A 163 13.88 3.63 -8.22
CA SER A 163 15.07 2.83 -8.49
C SER A 163 14.72 1.35 -8.66
N ALA A 164 13.89 0.78 -7.78
CA ALA A 164 13.45 -0.61 -7.90
C ALA A 164 12.69 -0.85 -9.22
N LYS A 165 11.84 0.10 -9.63
CA LYS A 165 11.07 0.02 -10.87
C LYS A 165 11.95 0.13 -12.13
N GLY A 166 13.04 0.90 -12.08
CA GLY A 166 14.03 1.01 -13.15
C GLY A 166 14.98 -0.19 -13.25
N LEU A 167 14.93 -1.11 -12.29
CA LEU A 167 15.74 -2.32 -12.21
C LEU A 167 14.85 -3.57 -12.33
N VAL A 168 15.30 -4.69 -11.74
CA VAL A 168 14.57 -5.96 -11.70
C VAL A 168 13.58 -5.92 -10.54
N TRP A 169 12.40 -5.33 -10.79
CA TRP A 169 11.37 -5.00 -9.78
C TRP A 169 11.07 -6.14 -8.79
N ASN A 170 10.75 -7.34 -9.26
CA ASN A 170 10.43 -8.48 -8.41
C ASN A 170 11.56 -8.82 -7.40
N ARG A 171 12.82 -8.86 -7.84
CA ARG A 171 13.97 -9.08 -6.95
C ARG A 171 14.18 -7.93 -5.98
N CYS A 172 14.02 -6.69 -6.44
CA CYS A 172 14.10 -5.51 -5.57
C CYS A 172 12.98 -5.54 -4.51
N LEU A 173 11.77 -5.93 -4.87
CA LEU A 173 10.63 -6.00 -3.97
C LEU A 173 10.86 -7.04 -2.86
N GLU A 174 11.44 -8.20 -3.16
CA GLU A 174 11.86 -9.17 -2.15
C GLU A 174 12.85 -8.58 -1.15
N MET A 175 13.87 -7.85 -1.62
CA MET A 175 14.84 -7.18 -0.76
C MET A 175 14.20 -6.10 0.11
N ILE A 176 13.28 -5.32 -0.46
CA ILE A 176 12.53 -4.28 0.23
C ILE A 176 11.66 -4.89 1.33
N ARG A 177 10.94 -5.98 1.05
CA ARG A 177 10.13 -6.72 2.03
C ARG A 177 10.95 -7.21 3.22
N ARG A 178 12.17 -7.73 2.97
CA ARG A 178 13.10 -8.11 4.05
C ARG A 178 13.50 -6.91 4.93
N ARG A 179 13.76 -5.75 4.32
CA ARG A 179 14.09 -4.53 5.06
C ARG A 179 12.89 -3.98 5.83
N GLN A 180 11.69 -4.06 5.27
CA GLN A 180 10.45 -3.70 5.96
C GLN A 180 10.27 -4.54 7.22
N ALA A 181 10.35 -5.86 7.10
CA ALA A 181 10.25 -6.77 8.25
C ALA A 181 11.28 -6.46 9.34
N LEU A 182 12.56 -6.23 8.95
CA LEU A 182 13.62 -5.88 9.90
C LEU A 182 13.31 -4.58 10.66
N TRP A 183 12.97 -3.50 9.95
CA TRP A 183 12.76 -2.19 10.56
C TRP A 183 11.46 -2.13 11.36
N GLU A 184 10.39 -2.76 10.89
CA GLU A 184 9.12 -2.83 11.61
C GLU A 184 9.21 -3.72 12.85
N ALA A 185 10.02 -4.79 12.84
CA ALA A 185 10.30 -5.57 14.04
C ALA A 185 11.10 -4.76 15.07
N LYS A 186 12.07 -3.96 14.62
CA LYS A 186 12.80 -3.04 15.52
C LYS A 186 11.85 -1.99 16.11
N ALA A 187 10.96 -1.43 15.30
CA ALA A 187 9.92 -0.52 15.75
C ALA A 187 8.99 -1.15 16.80
N ALA A 188 8.57 -2.40 16.60
CA ALA A 188 7.73 -3.11 17.56
C ALA A 188 8.41 -3.25 18.94
N ARG A 189 9.70 -3.61 18.98
CA ARG A 189 10.45 -3.69 20.24
C ARG A 189 10.52 -2.36 20.99
N VAL A 190 10.72 -1.25 20.27
CA VAL A 190 10.71 0.08 20.88
C VAL A 190 9.35 0.39 21.52
N LEU A 191 8.25 -0.03 20.89
CA LEU A 191 6.92 0.13 21.47
C LEU A 191 6.70 -0.73 22.72
N GLU A 192 7.25 -1.96 22.74
CA GLU A 192 7.19 -2.87 23.87
C GLU A 192 7.98 -2.34 25.07
N GLU A 193 9.15 -1.74 24.84
CA GLU A 193 9.97 -1.09 25.89
C GLU A 193 9.26 0.09 26.58
N HIS A 194 8.24 0.67 25.94
CA HIS A 194 7.44 1.79 26.48
C HIS A 194 6.09 1.35 27.03
N ALA A 195 5.87 0.04 27.21
CA ALA A 195 4.72 -0.47 27.94
C ALA A 195 4.85 -0.16 29.43
N VAL A 196 3.75 0.28 30.05
CA VAL A 196 3.67 0.49 31.49
C VAL A 196 3.62 -0.90 32.16
N GLU A 197 4.44 -1.10 33.20
CA GLU A 197 4.37 -2.30 34.07
C GLU A 197 3.01 -2.43 34.78
#